data_AF-A0A2V9YAI5-F1
#
_entry.id   AF-A0A2V9YAI5-F1
#
_cell.length_a   1.000
_cell.length_b   1.000
_cell.length_c   1.000
_cell.angle_alpha   90.00
_cell.angle_beta   90.00
_cell.angle_gamma   90.00
#
_symmetry.space_group_name_H-M   'P 1'
#
loop_
_entity.id
_entity.type
_entity.pdbx_description
1 polymer ?
#
loop_
_entity_poly.entity_id
_entity_poly.type
_entity_poly.pdbx_seq_one_letter_code
_entity_poly.pdbx_strand_id
1 'polypeptide(L)'
;MATERPLEQARRWWKERADAERYVVSPSEAPSLAVSRVLRQEGLVLDTAGRRAWILTAGKTVDGRAVFLANYWPVVALVLKRYGLAAVAGVAAIRVHLEDFSPPEDLPAYQAANQSEYKLTLYPGFRLRLRPRKLTADDIVTVTVPGHVELLPVQALVDILTTLDEGEVTAGIEPLSAWLRHLVVRTPDLEARVEKNPRPVILQRLADLAAELHNEPLARQLEQLVRRISNRASTPARTGVGTRVAVPKVLQDAPRGTGSPWVDAQAMRLAREETEVHRIVGDVASELPRFNWDRLRAQAEENKAYDAYHSTTMEGYRISREISDAIVRGEPLPDGPQDRKTLEAAMAVQGYTVAYGVILERARRKDAVDSALILDLHEALFRPSVDAGLADTAALRGWRQDRVGLQGWRYVPPNAKKVPDLMGGLERFAARNDLDPLTRALLVHLEFVTIHPFMDGNGRLGRLLMNHALLTAGLPWVTIRSDERLPFFRSIERAQVDDEAGPFVEFLWHLIREVVRELESRKTRRTRSGAVRRTASRKPGTRS
;
A
#
# COMPACT_ATOMS: atom_id res chain seq x y z
N MET A 1 -8.10 49.79 -26.39
CA MET A 1 -8.51 48.58 -25.65
C MET A 1 -7.58 48.43 -24.46
N ALA A 2 -8.09 48.42 -23.22
CA ALA A 2 -7.23 48.23 -22.05
C ALA A 2 -6.63 46.82 -22.09
N THR A 3 -5.30 46.71 -22.06
CA THR A 3 -4.62 45.42 -21.94
C THR A 3 -4.99 44.80 -20.61
N GLU A 4 -5.62 43.63 -20.67
CA GLU A 4 -6.03 42.82 -19.51
C GLU A 4 -4.90 42.66 -18.50
N ARG A 5 -5.21 42.71 -17.20
CA ARG A 5 -4.19 42.66 -16.15
C ARG A 5 -3.49 41.29 -16.13
N PRO A 6 -2.19 41.20 -15.78
CA PRO A 6 -1.47 39.93 -15.73
C PRO A 6 -2.13 38.85 -14.85
N LEU A 7 -2.85 39.24 -13.80
CA LEU A 7 -3.61 38.32 -12.93
C LEU A 7 -4.83 37.71 -13.62
N GLU A 8 -5.57 38.49 -14.39
CA GLU A 8 -6.74 38.03 -15.14
C GLU A 8 -6.29 37.05 -16.24
N GLN A 9 -5.21 37.40 -16.94
CA GLN A 9 -4.56 36.52 -17.91
C GLN A 9 -4.09 35.20 -17.27
N ALA A 10 -3.46 35.26 -16.09
CA ALA A 10 -3.02 34.08 -15.35
C ALA A 10 -4.20 33.15 -14.98
N ARG A 11 -5.29 33.72 -14.47
CA ARG A 11 -6.50 32.97 -14.10
C ARG A 11 -7.19 32.35 -15.31
N ARG A 12 -7.31 33.08 -16.42
CA ARG A 12 -7.86 32.53 -17.67
C ARG A 12 -7.00 31.38 -18.18
N TRP A 13 -5.69 31.60 -18.30
CA TRP A 13 -4.74 30.57 -18.76
C TRP A 13 -4.77 29.30 -17.90
N TRP A 14 -4.91 29.46 -16.58
CA TRP A 14 -5.06 28.36 -15.63
C TRP A 14 -6.39 27.63 -15.85
N LYS A 15 -7.49 28.37 -15.95
CA LYS A 15 -8.83 27.81 -16.11
C LYS A 15 -8.97 27.01 -17.40
N GLU A 16 -8.51 27.55 -18.53
CA GLU A 16 -8.54 26.87 -19.83
C GLU A 16 -7.86 25.49 -19.79
N ARG A 17 -6.80 25.34 -18.99
CA ARG A 17 -6.07 24.07 -18.83
C ARG A 17 -6.73 23.13 -17.85
N ALA A 18 -7.24 23.66 -16.74
CA ALA A 18 -8.00 22.89 -15.77
C ALA A 18 -9.27 22.30 -16.41
N ASP A 19 -10.00 23.11 -17.19
CA ASP A 19 -11.19 22.69 -17.94
C ASP A 19 -10.87 21.64 -19.02
N ALA A 20 -9.62 21.61 -19.51
CA ALA A 20 -9.11 20.61 -20.44
C ALA A 20 -8.39 19.44 -19.76
N GLU A 21 -8.46 19.32 -18.43
CA GLU A 21 -7.79 18.30 -17.61
C GLU A 21 -6.26 18.22 -17.78
N ARG A 22 -5.62 19.31 -18.22
CA ARG A 22 -4.18 19.41 -18.44
C ARG A 22 -3.46 19.99 -17.22
N TYR A 23 -3.35 19.19 -16.17
CA TYR A 23 -2.79 19.62 -14.88
C TYR A 23 -1.26 19.68 -14.83
N VAL A 24 -0.56 19.09 -15.79
CA VAL A 24 0.91 19.19 -15.91
C VAL A 24 1.29 19.82 -17.23
N VAL A 25 2.12 20.87 -17.18
CA VAL A 25 2.46 21.68 -18.35
C VAL A 25 3.92 22.12 -18.36
N SER A 26 4.45 22.37 -19.56
CA SER A 26 5.79 22.92 -19.71
C SER A 26 5.79 24.41 -19.37
N PRO A 27 6.76 24.91 -18.61
CA PRO A 27 6.91 26.35 -18.34
C PRO A 27 7.07 27.21 -19.60
N SER A 28 7.48 26.61 -20.72
CA SER A 28 7.55 27.28 -22.03
C SER A 28 6.18 27.58 -22.64
N GLU A 29 5.10 27.00 -22.13
CA GLU A 29 3.72 27.25 -22.57
C GLU A 29 3.09 28.49 -21.89
N ALA A 30 3.83 29.16 -21.00
CA ALA A 30 3.36 30.34 -20.32
C ALA A 30 3.29 31.55 -21.28
N PRO A 31 2.25 32.41 -21.22
CA PRO A 31 2.05 33.47 -22.20
C PRO A 31 3.12 34.57 -22.13
N SER A 32 3.53 34.97 -20.92
CA SER A 32 4.55 35.99 -20.69
C SER A 32 5.28 35.80 -19.36
N LEU A 33 6.44 36.45 -19.20
CA LEU A 33 7.19 36.46 -17.95
C LEU A 33 6.40 37.10 -16.80
N ALA A 34 5.62 38.15 -17.09
CA ALA A 34 4.77 38.82 -16.10
C ALA A 34 3.69 37.86 -15.57
N VAL A 35 2.99 37.15 -16.47
CA VAL A 35 1.97 36.14 -16.10
C VAL A 35 2.59 34.98 -15.33
N SER A 36 3.77 34.51 -15.74
CA SER A 36 4.51 33.45 -15.03
C SER A 36 4.88 33.82 -13.59
N ARG A 37 5.17 35.11 -13.34
CA ARG A 37 5.44 35.60 -11.98
C ARG A 37 4.16 35.57 -11.15
N VAL A 38 3.03 36.00 -11.71
CA VAL A 38 1.75 35.98 -11.01
C VAL A 38 1.30 34.55 -10.70
N LEU A 39 1.39 33.61 -11.65
CA LEU A 39 1.05 32.20 -11.42
C LEU A 39 1.76 31.62 -10.18
N ARG A 40 3.06 31.91 -10.02
CA ARG A 40 3.84 31.49 -8.84
C ARG A 40 3.46 32.25 -7.58
N GLN A 41 3.35 33.57 -7.67
CA GLN A 41 3.02 34.43 -6.53
C GLN A 41 1.65 34.09 -5.94
N GLU A 42 0.70 33.67 -6.78
CA GLU A 42 -0.64 33.25 -6.38
C GLU A 42 -0.72 31.76 -6.00
N GLY A 43 0.38 31.02 -6.14
CA GLY A 43 0.40 29.58 -5.87
C GLY A 43 -0.53 28.80 -6.80
N LEU A 44 -0.75 29.26 -8.02
CA LEU A 44 -1.55 28.60 -9.06
C LEU A 44 -0.77 27.53 -9.82
N VAL A 45 0.56 27.52 -9.64
CA VAL A 45 1.45 26.48 -10.15
C VAL A 45 2.47 26.06 -9.09
N LEU A 46 2.79 24.77 -9.05
CA LEU A 46 3.91 24.21 -8.31
C LEU A 46 5.08 23.93 -9.27
N ASP A 47 6.24 24.56 -9.03
CA ASP A 47 7.47 24.29 -9.79
C ASP A 47 8.04 22.91 -9.41
N THR A 48 8.32 22.08 -10.41
CA THR A 48 8.92 20.74 -10.25
C THR A 48 10.04 20.51 -11.28
N ALA A 49 10.90 19.52 -11.03
CA ALA A 49 11.99 19.12 -11.91
C ALA A 49 13.03 20.23 -12.22
N GLY A 50 13.25 21.15 -11.26
CA GLY A 50 14.10 22.33 -11.45
C GLY A 50 13.50 23.33 -12.44
N ARG A 51 12.20 23.64 -12.32
CA ARG A 51 11.44 24.52 -13.21
C ARG A 51 11.35 24.00 -14.65
N ARG A 52 11.32 22.69 -14.82
CA ARG A 52 11.11 22.03 -16.14
C ARG A 52 9.68 21.55 -16.35
N ALA A 53 8.91 21.44 -15.28
CA ALA A 53 7.49 21.13 -15.31
C ALA A 53 6.76 21.97 -14.26
N TRP A 54 5.52 22.33 -14.55
CA TRP A 54 4.58 22.95 -13.62
C TRP A 54 3.39 22.04 -13.41
N ILE A 55 2.94 21.95 -12.16
CA ILE A 55 1.67 21.31 -11.81
C ILE A 55 0.67 22.40 -11.45
N LEU A 56 -0.51 22.39 -12.06
CA LEU A 56 -1.58 23.33 -11.75
C LEU A 56 -2.11 23.03 -10.35
N THR A 57 -2.26 24.08 -9.55
CA THR A 57 -2.75 24.01 -8.16
C THR A 57 -3.94 24.94 -7.96
N ALA A 58 -4.75 24.68 -6.94
CA ALA A 58 -5.90 25.53 -6.59
C ALA A 58 -5.53 26.86 -5.89
N GLY A 59 -4.24 27.19 -5.73
CA GLY A 59 -3.77 28.39 -5.04
C GLY A 59 -2.87 28.11 -3.83
N LYS A 60 -2.68 29.12 -2.98
CA LYS A 60 -1.72 29.11 -1.85
C LYS A 60 -1.99 28.09 -0.74
N THR A 61 -3.22 27.61 -0.58
CA THR A 61 -3.62 26.73 0.54
C THR A 61 -3.55 25.24 0.20
N VAL A 62 -2.68 24.85 -0.73
CA VAL A 62 -2.62 23.50 -1.29
C VAL A 62 -1.46 22.71 -0.68
N ASP A 63 -1.74 21.46 -0.29
CA ASP A 63 -0.68 20.50 0.04
C ASP A 63 0.11 20.14 -1.23
N GLY A 64 1.28 20.77 -1.38
CA GLY A 64 2.15 20.59 -2.54
C GLY A 64 2.63 19.15 -2.72
N ARG A 65 2.80 18.37 -1.63
CA ARG A 65 3.22 16.97 -1.75
C ARG A 65 2.07 16.11 -2.27
N ALA A 66 0.86 16.32 -1.75
CA ALA A 66 -0.31 15.60 -2.25
C ALA A 66 -0.58 15.89 -3.73
N VAL A 67 -0.48 17.15 -4.15
CA VAL A 67 -0.63 17.51 -5.57
C VAL A 67 0.49 16.95 -6.42
N PHE A 68 1.72 16.96 -5.93
CA PHE A 68 2.86 16.34 -6.63
C PHE A 68 2.64 14.84 -6.85
N LEU A 69 2.26 14.10 -5.82
CA LEU A 69 2.04 12.64 -5.92
C LEU A 69 0.91 12.28 -6.89
N ALA A 70 -0.19 13.04 -6.86
CA ALA A 70 -1.29 12.88 -7.81
C ALA A 70 -0.89 13.16 -9.27
N ASN A 71 0.23 13.84 -9.51
CA ASN A 71 0.71 14.22 -10.84
C ASN A 71 2.13 13.68 -11.13
N TYR A 72 2.61 12.72 -10.36
CA TYR A 72 4.01 12.24 -10.44
C TYR A 72 4.36 11.74 -11.84
N TRP A 73 3.58 10.80 -12.37
CA TRP A 73 3.86 10.21 -13.68
C TRP A 73 3.66 11.17 -14.85
N PRO A 74 2.62 12.03 -14.87
CA PRO A 74 2.54 13.13 -15.83
C PRO A 74 3.78 14.05 -15.81
N VAL A 75 4.31 14.38 -14.63
CA VAL A 75 5.57 15.13 -14.50
C VAL A 75 6.73 14.37 -15.12
N VAL A 76 6.88 13.08 -14.80
CA VAL A 76 7.93 12.23 -15.37
C VAL A 76 7.82 12.17 -16.90
N ALA A 77 6.64 11.91 -17.44
CA ALA A 77 6.39 11.82 -18.88
C ALA A 77 6.79 13.12 -19.60
N LEU A 78 6.35 14.28 -19.06
CA LEU A 78 6.70 15.59 -19.61
C LEU A 78 8.22 15.85 -19.56
N VAL A 79 8.89 15.46 -18.47
CA VAL A 79 10.35 15.63 -18.32
C VAL A 79 11.10 14.74 -19.30
N LEU A 80 10.74 13.46 -19.41
CA LEU A 80 11.40 12.51 -20.31
C LEU A 80 11.25 12.89 -21.78
N LYS A 81 10.08 13.43 -22.18
CA LYS A 81 9.82 13.90 -23.55
C LYS A 81 10.86 14.92 -24.05
N ARG A 82 11.48 15.70 -23.15
CA ARG A 82 12.52 16.68 -23.49
C ARG A 82 13.85 16.04 -23.93
N TYR A 83 14.05 14.76 -23.67
CA TYR A 83 15.27 14.02 -23.98
C TYR A 83 15.14 13.16 -25.26
N GLY A 84 14.11 13.42 -26.09
CA GLY A 84 13.86 12.65 -27.29
C GLY A 84 13.51 11.21 -26.95
N LEU A 85 14.41 10.27 -27.27
CA LEU A 85 14.28 8.88 -26.82
C LEU A 85 14.78 8.77 -25.38
N ALA A 86 13.85 8.57 -24.45
CA ALA A 86 14.14 8.27 -23.06
C ALA A 86 13.03 7.38 -22.48
N ALA A 87 13.38 6.52 -21.53
CA ALA A 87 12.43 5.59 -20.94
C ALA A 87 12.78 5.27 -19.49
N VAL A 88 11.75 5.08 -18.66
CA VAL A 88 11.88 4.47 -17.33
C VAL A 88 12.52 3.10 -17.48
N ALA A 89 13.48 2.77 -16.62
CA ALA A 89 14.34 1.61 -16.80
C ALA A 89 14.36 0.67 -15.58
N GLY A 90 14.91 -0.53 -15.79
CA GLY A 90 15.23 -1.47 -14.71
C GLY A 90 14.01 -1.97 -13.94
N VAL A 91 14.15 -2.15 -12.62
CA VAL A 91 13.07 -2.65 -11.76
C VAL A 91 11.86 -1.71 -11.74
N ALA A 92 12.07 -0.40 -11.85
CA ALA A 92 10.98 0.56 -11.94
C ALA A 92 10.15 0.36 -13.21
N ALA A 93 10.78 0.00 -14.33
CA ALA A 93 10.06 -0.38 -15.55
C ALA A 93 9.24 -1.66 -15.35
N ILE A 94 9.80 -2.66 -14.66
CA ILE A 94 9.08 -3.91 -14.32
C ILE A 94 7.82 -3.61 -13.50
N ARG A 95 7.92 -2.77 -12.46
CA ARG A 95 6.77 -2.37 -11.64
C ARG A 95 5.67 -1.74 -12.49
N VAL A 96 6.01 -0.83 -13.40
CA VAL A 96 5.04 -0.22 -14.32
C VAL A 96 4.40 -1.25 -15.24
N HIS A 97 5.15 -2.24 -15.76
CA HIS A 97 4.59 -3.35 -16.56
C HIS A 97 3.64 -4.25 -15.77
N LEU A 98 3.82 -4.36 -14.45
CA LEU A 98 2.91 -5.05 -13.53
C LEU A 98 1.71 -4.19 -13.10
N GLU A 99 1.61 -2.97 -13.63
CA GLU A 99 0.67 -1.92 -13.26
C GLU A 99 0.78 -1.44 -11.79
N ASP A 100 1.98 -1.52 -11.20
CA ASP A 100 2.33 -0.82 -9.97
C ASP A 100 2.85 0.58 -10.33
N PHE A 101 2.03 1.59 -10.03
CA PHE A 101 2.31 2.99 -10.31
C PHE A 101 2.69 3.76 -9.04
N SER A 102 3.10 3.08 -7.97
CA SER A 102 3.56 3.76 -6.76
C SER A 102 4.82 4.60 -7.05
N PRO A 103 4.84 5.92 -6.80
CA PRO A 103 5.99 6.76 -7.12
C PRO A 103 7.25 6.39 -6.31
N PRO A 104 8.34 5.97 -6.96
CA PRO A 104 9.60 5.72 -6.25
C PRO A 104 10.33 7.03 -5.93
N GLU A 105 11.05 7.05 -4.82
CA GLU A 105 11.91 8.18 -4.43
C GLU A 105 13.06 8.39 -5.43
N ASP A 106 13.60 7.32 -5.99
CA ASP A 106 14.64 7.36 -7.02
C ASP A 106 14.24 6.57 -8.25
N LEU A 107 13.79 7.28 -9.28
CA LEU A 107 13.37 6.71 -10.56
C LEU A 107 14.55 6.63 -11.54
N PRO A 108 15.05 5.43 -11.90
CA PRO A 108 16.02 5.28 -12.97
C PRO A 108 15.37 5.41 -14.35
N ALA A 109 16.03 6.12 -15.26
CA ALA A 109 15.65 6.23 -16.66
C ALA A 109 16.90 6.28 -17.56
N TYR A 110 16.77 5.71 -18.76
CA TYR A 110 17.76 5.87 -19.81
C TYR A 110 17.34 7.01 -20.74
N GLN A 111 18.32 7.70 -21.30
CA GLN A 111 18.11 8.73 -22.30
C GLN A 111 19.14 8.61 -23.43
N ALA A 112 18.74 9.00 -24.64
CA ALA A 112 19.62 9.11 -25.79
C ALA A 112 20.18 10.53 -25.99
N ALA A 113 19.44 11.56 -25.57
CA ALA A 113 19.86 12.95 -25.69
C ALA A 113 20.85 13.35 -24.59
N ASN A 114 22.10 13.59 -24.98
CA ASN A 114 23.24 13.98 -24.13
C ASN A 114 24.00 12.78 -23.56
N GLN A 115 25.34 12.83 -23.53
CA GLN A 115 26.18 11.74 -23.03
C GLN A 115 26.52 11.86 -21.53
N SER A 116 25.90 12.81 -20.82
CA SER A 116 26.08 13.00 -19.39
C SER A 116 24.99 12.33 -18.55
N GLU A 117 25.38 11.89 -17.35
CA GLU A 117 24.45 11.46 -16.32
C GLU A 117 23.88 12.68 -15.58
N TYR A 118 22.58 12.66 -15.30
CA TYR A 118 21.89 13.72 -14.57
C TYR A 118 21.04 13.15 -13.44
N LYS A 119 20.97 13.93 -12.37
CA LYS A 119 20.02 13.72 -11.27
C LYS A 119 19.12 14.93 -11.17
N LEU A 120 17.84 14.74 -11.51
CA LEU A 120 16.83 15.79 -11.47
C LEU A 120 15.96 15.60 -10.23
N THR A 121 15.95 16.58 -9.33
CA THR A 121 14.97 16.61 -8.24
C THR A 121 13.62 17.00 -8.81
N LEU A 122 12.66 16.07 -8.78
CA LEU A 122 11.28 16.32 -9.19
C LEU A 122 10.58 17.16 -8.11
N TYR A 123 10.53 16.62 -6.89
CA TYR A 123 10.02 17.26 -5.68
C TYR A 123 10.96 16.90 -4.52
N PRO A 124 11.02 17.63 -3.39
CA PRO A 124 11.83 17.21 -2.24
C PRO A 124 11.62 15.73 -1.89
N GLY A 125 12.70 14.95 -1.90
CA GLY A 125 12.69 13.50 -1.68
C GLY A 125 12.57 12.64 -2.95
N PHE A 126 12.12 13.20 -4.10
CA PHE A 126 11.89 12.46 -5.35
C PHE A 126 12.83 12.88 -6.46
N ARG A 127 13.45 11.91 -7.12
CA ARG A 127 14.59 12.12 -8.01
C ARG A 127 14.47 11.24 -9.25
N LEU A 128 14.70 11.84 -10.41
CA LEU A 128 14.82 11.15 -11.69
C LEU A 128 16.30 11.06 -12.07
N ARG A 129 16.83 9.85 -12.19
CA ARG A 129 18.22 9.55 -12.56
C ARG A 129 18.29 9.20 -14.04
N LEU A 130 18.82 10.12 -14.84
CA LEU A 130 18.96 9.96 -16.29
C LEU A 130 20.36 9.48 -16.63
N ARG A 131 20.46 8.28 -17.19
CA ARG A 131 21.73 7.68 -17.64
C ARG A 131 21.80 7.66 -19.16
N PRO A 132 22.94 8.04 -19.77
CA PRO A 132 23.09 8.01 -21.21
C PRO A 132 23.09 6.57 -21.72
N ARG A 133 22.35 6.32 -22.81
CA ARG A 133 22.29 5.03 -23.49
C ARG A 133 21.86 5.23 -24.95
N LYS A 134 22.44 4.44 -25.86
CA LYS A 134 21.93 4.36 -27.23
C LYS A 134 20.56 3.67 -27.21
N LEU A 135 19.49 4.45 -27.48
CA LEU A 135 18.11 3.97 -27.53
C LEU A 135 17.56 4.03 -28.96
N THR A 136 16.68 3.08 -29.29
CA THR A 136 15.85 3.06 -30.49
C THR A 136 14.36 3.04 -30.12
N ALA A 137 13.47 3.27 -31.09
CA ALA A 137 12.02 3.22 -30.84
C ALA A 137 11.56 1.85 -30.30
N ASP A 138 12.17 0.76 -30.79
CA ASP A 138 11.88 -0.61 -30.34
C ASP A 138 12.29 -0.87 -28.89
N ASP A 139 13.12 0.00 -28.29
CA ASP A 139 13.54 -0.11 -26.90
C ASP A 139 12.49 0.45 -25.93
N ILE A 140 11.44 1.08 -26.45
CA ILE A 140 10.48 1.87 -25.68
C ILE A 140 9.06 1.40 -25.96
N VAL A 141 8.34 1.09 -24.90
CA VAL A 141 6.89 0.88 -24.90
C VAL A 141 6.24 2.04 -24.19
N THR A 142 5.19 2.61 -24.77
CA THR A 142 4.40 3.64 -24.10
C THR A 142 3.27 3.02 -23.29
N VAL A 143 3.25 3.29 -21.99
CA VAL A 143 2.20 2.83 -21.07
C VAL A 143 1.30 4.01 -20.73
N THR A 144 -0.02 3.82 -20.77
CA THR A 144 -0.97 4.85 -20.34
C THR A 144 -0.92 4.98 -18.83
N VAL A 145 -0.71 6.21 -18.34
CA VAL A 145 -0.77 6.47 -16.90
C VAL A 145 -2.23 6.42 -16.45
N PRO A 146 -2.56 5.63 -15.42
CA PRO A 146 -3.89 5.60 -14.81
C PRO A 146 -4.49 6.97 -14.50
N GLY A 147 -5.73 7.21 -14.95
CA GLY A 147 -6.44 8.46 -14.62
C GLY A 147 -5.89 9.70 -15.33
N HIS A 148 -4.95 9.54 -16.26
CA HIS A 148 -4.38 10.62 -17.04
C HIS A 148 -4.30 10.24 -18.52
N VAL A 149 -4.26 11.25 -19.40
CA VAL A 149 -4.14 11.06 -20.85
C VAL A 149 -2.66 10.94 -21.30
N GLU A 150 -1.72 10.95 -20.34
CA GLU A 150 -0.29 10.93 -20.62
C GLU A 150 0.24 9.52 -20.88
N LEU A 151 1.08 9.41 -21.90
CA LEU A 151 1.82 8.20 -22.24
C LEU A 151 3.21 8.25 -21.60
N LEU A 152 3.51 7.29 -20.74
CA LEU A 152 4.81 7.13 -20.10
C LEU A 152 5.71 6.22 -20.95
N PRO A 153 6.88 6.69 -21.41
CA PRO A 153 7.83 5.81 -22.08
C PRO A 153 8.54 4.92 -21.05
N VAL A 154 8.43 3.61 -21.25
CA VAL A 154 8.97 2.56 -20.39
C VAL A 154 9.83 1.64 -21.24
N GLN A 155 10.91 1.11 -20.67
CA GLN A 155 11.77 0.17 -21.35
C GLN A 155 11.00 -1.09 -21.78
N ALA A 156 11.22 -1.56 -23.00
CA ALA A 156 10.62 -2.78 -23.51
C ALA A 156 11.05 -4.01 -22.69
N LEU A 157 10.19 -5.05 -22.64
CA LEU A 157 10.41 -6.22 -21.80
C LEU A 157 11.74 -6.94 -22.07
N VAL A 158 12.07 -7.14 -23.35
CA VAL A 158 13.32 -7.79 -23.78
C VAL A 158 14.56 -6.97 -23.42
N ASP A 159 14.44 -5.65 -23.42
CA ASP A 159 15.53 -4.75 -23.05
C ASP A 159 15.86 -4.82 -21.58
N ILE A 160 14.83 -4.94 -20.72
CA ILE A 160 15.03 -5.05 -19.28
C ILE A 160 15.92 -6.26 -18.96
N LEU A 161 15.63 -7.44 -19.55
CA LEU A 161 16.40 -8.67 -19.34
C LEU A 161 17.91 -8.51 -19.58
N THR A 162 18.28 -7.69 -20.56
CA THR A 162 19.68 -7.52 -20.97
C THR A 162 20.37 -6.35 -20.27
N THR A 163 19.64 -5.48 -19.56
CA THR A 163 20.22 -4.28 -18.94
C THR A 163 20.18 -4.26 -17.43
N LEU A 164 19.41 -5.16 -16.81
CA LEU A 164 19.42 -5.33 -15.35
C LEU A 164 20.86 -5.55 -14.85
N ASP A 165 21.18 -4.89 -13.75
CA ASP A 165 22.41 -5.13 -13.00
C ASP A 165 22.17 -6.01 -11.75
N GLU A 166 23.26 -6.44 -11.11
CA GLU A 166 23.20 -7.31 -9.93
C GLU A 166 22.47 -6.67 -8.75
N GLY A 167 22.60 -5.35 -8.57
CA GLY A 167 21.90 -4.61 -7.53
C GLY A 167 20.40 -4.59 -7.77
N GLU A 168 19.98 -4.36 -9.02
CA GLU A 168 18.58 -4.40 -9.45
C GLU A 168 17.94 -5.78 -9.31
N VAL A 169 18.66 -6.84 -9.69
CA VAL A 169 18.17 -8.23 -9.52
C VAL A 169 17.95 -8.56 -8.04
N THR A 170 18.84 -8.08 -7.17
CA THR A 170 18.79 -8.36 -5.73
C THR A 170 17.72 -7.51 -5.03
N ALA A 171 17.74 -6.20 -5.25
CA ALA A 171 16.83 -5.25 -4.58
C ALA A 171 15.39 -5.31 -5.13
N GLY A 172 15.22 -5.74 -6.37
CA GLY A 172 13.93 -5.80 -7.05
C GLY A 172 13.37 -7.20 -7.22
N ILE A 173 13.75 -8.15 -6.36
CA ILE A 173 13.45 -9.57 -6.61
C ILE A 173 11.96 -9.86 -6.74
N GLU A 174 11.09 -9.22 -5.97
CA GLU A 174 9.66 -9.54 -6.01
C GLU A 174 8.98 -9.13 -7.31
N PRO A 175 9.04 -7.85 -7.74
CA PRO A 175 8.51 -7.49 -9.04
C PRO A 175 9.23 -8.26 -10.15
N LEU A 176 10.54 -8.54 -10.03
CA LEU A 176 11.29 -9.35 -11.00
C LEU A 176 10.76 -10.79 -11.07
N SER A 177 10.46 -11.43 -9.94
CA SER A 177 10.00 -12.82 -9.89
C SER A 177 8.58 -12.96 -10.41
N ALA A 178 7.67 -12.07 -9.98
CA ALA A 178 6.31 -12.03 -10.50
C ALA A 178 6.33 -11.77 -12.02
N TRP A 179 7.22 -10.92 -12.49
CA TRP A 179 7.39 -10.67 -13.91
C TRP A 179 7.96 -11.89 -14.65
N LEU A 180 9.09 -12.45 -14.23
CA LEU A 180 9.75 -13.59 -14.88
C LEU A 180 8.86 -14.83 -14.95
N ARG A 181 8.06 -15.10 -13.91
CA ARG A 181 7.14 -16.25 -13.88
C ARG A 181 6.12 -16.22 -15.01
N HIS A 182 5.69 -15.03 -15.41
CA HIS A 182 4.67 -14.81 -16.45
C HIS A 182 5.23 -14.28 -17.77
N LEU A 183 6.52 -13.95 -17.82
CA LEU A 183 7.16 -13.36 -18.98
C LEU A 183 7.24 -14.35 -20.14
N VAL A 184 6.75 -13.90 -21.30
CA VAL A 184 6.86 -14.60 -22.58
C VAL A 184 7.56 -13.66 -23.58
N VAL A 185 8.67 -14.12 -24.15
CA VAL A 185 9.44 -13.38 -25.15
C VAL A 185 9.68 -14.28 -26.35
N ARG A 186 9.61 -13.72 -27.55
CA ARG A 186 9.95 -14.46 -28.77
C ARG A 186 11.48 -14.60 -28.84
N THR A 187 11.93 -15.82 -29.13
CA THR A 187 13.37 -16.13 -29.19
C THR A 187 14.16 -15.22 -30.14
N PRO A 188 13.68 -14.89 -31.36
CA PRO A 188 14.43 -14.00 -32.26
C PRO A 188 14.64 -12.59 -31.69
N ASP A 189 13.64 -12.03 -30.99
CA ASP A 189 13.75 -10.69 -30.40
C ASP A 189 14.79 -10.68 -29.27
N LEU A 190 14.81 -11.74 -28.47
CA LEU A 190 15.77 -11.91 -27.38
C LEU A 190 17.19 -12.12 -27.92
N GLU A 191 17.37 -12.94 -28.95
CA GLU A 191 18.65 -13.16 -29.64
C GLU A 191 19.26 -11.85 -30.15
N ALA A 192 18.48 -11.08 -30.92
CA ALA A 192 18.92 -9.81 -31.49
C ALA A 192 19.32 -8.78 -30.40
N ARG A 193 18.69 -8.85 -29.23
CA ARG A 193 19.02 -7.96 -28.10
C ARG A 193 20.27 -8.44 -27.35
N VAL A 194 20.41 -9.75 -27.11
CA VAL A 194 21.58 -10.35 -26.45
C VAL A 194 22.85 -10.12 -27.28
N GLU A 195 22.79 -10.20 -28.61
CA GLU A 195 23.94 -9.89 -29.47
C GLU A 195 24.49 -8.47 -29.23
N LYS A 196 23.59 -7.50 -28.99
CA LYS A 196 23.97 -6.11 -28.67
C LYS A 196 24.50 -5.96 -27.24
N ASN A 197 24.07 -6.80 -26.30
CA ASN A 197 24.41 -6.69 -24.88
C ASN A 197 24.38 -8.06 -24.17
N PRO A 198 25.45 -8.87 -24.28
CA PRO A 198 25.37 -10.32 -24.01
C PRO A 198 25.29 -10.74 -22.54
N ARG A 199 25.69 -9.90 -21.57
CA ARG A 199 25.66 -10.13 -20.10
C ARG A 199 25.46 -11.59 -19.61
N PRO A 200 26.38 -12.53 -19.91
CA PRO A 200 26.15 -13.97 -19.71
C PRO A 200 25.87 -14.35 -18.26
N VAL A 201 26.52 -13.71 -17.29
CA VAL A 201 26.34 -13.98 -15.86
C VAL A 201 24.93 -13.61 -15.39
N ILE A 202 24.42 -12.44 -15.79
CA ILE A 202 23.07 -12.00 -15.43
C ILE A 202 22.03 -12.87 -16.12
N LEU A 203 22.20 -13.17 -17.41
CA LEU A 203 21.30 -14.05 -18.14
C LEU A 203 21.22 -15.45 -17.52
N GLN A 204 22.36 -16.01 -17.07
CA GLN A 204 22.35 -17.30 -16.37
C GLN A 204 21.57 -17.22 -15.04
N ARG A 205 21.77 -16.16 -14.25
CA ARG A 205 21.02 -15.97 -12.99
C ARG A 205 19.52 -15.85 -13.24
N LEU A 206 19.12 -15.12 -14.29
CA LEU A 206 17.72 -14.99 -14.69
C LEU A 206 17.16 -16.34 -15.19
N ALA A 207 17.98 -17.17 -15.84
CA ALA A 207 17.59 -18.51 -16.26
C ALA A 207 17.35 -19.42 -15.05
N ASP A 208 18.27 -19.44 -14.09
CA ASP A 208 18.16 -20.21 -12.85
C ASP A 208 16.90 -19.79 -12.07
N LEU A 209 16.67 -18.47 -11.94
CA LEU A 209 15.47 -17.93 -11.28
C LEU A 209 14.19 -18.29 -12.03
N ALA A 210 14.18 -18.20 -13.36
CA ALA A 210 13.03 -18.61 -14.17
C ALA A 210 12.72 -20.10 -14.00
N ALA A 211 13.74 -20.96 -13.86
CA ALA A 211 13.57 -22.39 -13.59
C ALA A 211 12.96 -22.62 -12.20
N GLU A 212 13.48 -21.96 -11.15
CA GLU A 212 12.90 -22.02 -9.80
C GLU A 212 11.43 -21.52 -9.74
N LEU A 213 11.06 -20.61 -10.64
CA LEU A 213 9.71 -20.07 -10.78
C LEU A 213 8.81 -20.90 -11.72
N HIS A 214 9.27 -22.07 -12.18
CA HIS A 214 8.58 -22.96 -13.13
C HIS A 214 8.31 -22.34 -14.52
N ASN A 215 9.03 -21.28 -14.92
CA ASN A 215 9.02 -20.76 -16.30
C ASN A 215 10.09 -21.44 -17.17
N GLU A 216 9.91 -22.75 -17.31
CA GLU A 216 10.76 -23.67 -18.08
C GLU A 216 11.07 -23.22 -19.53
N PRO A 217 10.11 -22.68 -20.32
CA PRO A 217 10.43 -22.15 -21.65
C PRO A 217 11.43 -20.99 -21.63
N LEU A 218 11.24 -20.02 -20.73
CA LEU A 218 12.13 -18.87 -20.62
C LEU A 218 13.52 -19.30 -20.11
N ALA A 219 13.57 -20.16 -19.09
CA ALA A 219 14.81 -20.71 -18.56
C ALA A 219 15.65 -21.37 -19.67
N ARG A 220 15.04 -22.27 -20.44
CA ARG A 220 15.73 -22.93 -21.57
C ARG A 220 16.20 -21.95 -22.65
N GLN A 221 15.38 -20.94 -22.99
CA GLN A 221 15.77 -19.91 -23.96
C GLN A 221 17.03 -19.16 -23.49
N LEU A 222 17.04 -18.72 -22.24
CA LEU A 222 18.16 -17.99 -21.64
C LEU A 222 19.42 -18.87 -21.53
N GLU A 223 19.30 -20.12 -21.08
CA GLU A 223 20.42 -21.06 -21.02
C GLU A 223 21.06 -21.32 -22.40
N GLN A 224 20.23 -21.53 -23.43
CA GLN A 224 20.71 -21.74 -24.79
C GLN A 224 21.45 -20.50 -25.33
N LEU A 225 20.98 -19.31 -24.98
CA LEU A 225 21.66 -18.06 -25.30
C LEU A 225 23.01 -17.96 -24.60
N VAL A 226 23.05 -18.22 -23.27
CA VAL A 226 24.27 -18.20 -22.47
C VAL A 226 25.32 -19.17 -23.02
N ARG A 227 24.92 -20.38 -23.43
CA ARG A 227 25.80 -21.38 -24.05
C ARG A 227 26.36 -20.92 -25.40
N ARG A 228 25.57 -20.21 -26.20
CA ARG A 228 26.02 -19.69 -27.51
C ARG A 228 27.03 -18.55 -27.38
N ILE A 229 26.83 -17.65 -26.42
CA ILE A 229 27.74 -16.51 -26.20
C ILE A 229 29.00 -16.90 -25.41
N SER A 230 28.92 -17.94 -24.59
CA SER A 230 30.03 -18.41 -23.77
C SER A 230 30.76 -19.55 -24.47
N ASN A 231 31.86 -19.26 -25.19
CA ASN A 231 32.77 -20.28 -25.77
C ASN A 231 33.50 -21.15 -24.71
N ARG A 232 33.16 -21.03 -23.42
CA ARG A 232 33.59 -21.90 -22.35
C ARG A 232 32.37 -22.67 -21.87
N ALA A 233 32.49 -23.99 -21.78
CA ALA A 233 31.57 -24.79 -20.97
C ALA A 233 31.46 -24.10 -19.61
N SER A 234 30.28 -23.56 -19.29
CA SER A 234 30.00 -23.04 -17.96
C SER A 234 30.04 -24.24 -17.03
N THR A 235 31.19 -24.47 -16.39
CA THR A 235 31.22 -25.34 -15.21
C THR A 235 30.22 -24.74 -14.23
N PRO A 236 29.29 -25.53 -13.66
CA PRO A 236 28.43 -25.04 -12.59
C PRO A 236 29.35 -24.38 -11.57
N ALA A 237 29.11 -23.12 -11.23
CA ALA A 237 30.02 -22.34 -10.43
C ALA A 237 30.39 -23.12 -9.15
N ARG A 238 31.63 -23.65 -9.10
CA ARG A 238 32.28 -24.21 -7.90
C ARG A 238 32.74 -23.09 -6.96
N THR A 239 32.19 -21.90 -7.12
CA THR A 239 32.25 -20.79 -6.20
C THR A 239 30.82 -20.60 -5.70
N GLY A 240 30.58 -20.79 -4.41
CA GLY A 240 29.35 -20.42 -3.72
C GLY A 240 29.11 -18.90 -3.73
N VAL A 241 29.02 -18.33 -4.93
CA VAL A 241 28.74 -16.93 -5.24
C VAL A 241 27.53 -16.92 -6.18
N GLY A 242 26.47 -17.59 -5.74
CA GLY A 242 25.12 -17.17 -6.04
C GLY A 242 24.62 -16.63 -4.72
N THR A 243 24.37 -15.33 -4.62
CA THR A 243 23.29 -14.87 -3.75
C THR A 243 22.09 -15.66 -4.26
N ARG A 244 21.79 -16.83 -3.66
CA ARG A 244 20.61 -17.62 -4.01
C ARG A 244 19.48 -16.68 -3.72
N VAL A 245 18.93 -16.10 -4.76
CA VAL A 245 17.83 -15.20 -4.61
C VAL A 245 16.65 -16.11 -4.29
N ALA A 246 16.37 -16.28 -3.00
CA ALA A 246 15.49 -17.34 -2.53
C ALA A 246 14.06 -17.06 -2.99
N VAL A 247 13.57 -17.85 -3.94
CA VAL A 247 12.14 -17.87 -4.28
C VAL A 247 11.37 -18.39 -3.07
N PRO A 248 10.36 -17.66 -2.56
CA PRO A 248 9.55 -18.14 -1.43
C PRO A 248 8.95 -19.52 -1.71
N LYS A 249 8.98 -20.41 -0.69
CA LYS A 249 8.46 -21.78 -0.82
C LYS A 249 7.01 -21.82 -1.34
N VAL A 250 6.19 -20.84 -0.96
CA VAL A 250 4.80 -20.69 -1.46
C VAL A 250 4.72 -20.63 -2.99
N LEU A 251 5.70 -20.03 -3.67
CA LEU A 251 5.75 -20.00 -5.13
C LEU A 251 6.39 -21.24 -5.76
N GLN A 252 7.32 -21.89 -5.05
CA GLN A 252 7.90 -23.16 -5.46
C GLN A 252 6.84 -24.27 -5.44
N ASP A 253 5.98 -24.26 -4.43
CA ASP A 253 4.89 -25.22 -4.26
C ASP A 253 3.66 -24.88 -5.13
N ALA A 254 3.54 -23.62 -5.58
CA ALA A 254 2.44 -23.19 -6.44
C ALA A 254 2.61 -23.74 -7.87
N PRO A 255 1.58 -24.40 -8.44
CA PRO A 255 1.64 -24.86 -9.82
C PRO A 255 1.91 -23.68 -10.76
N ARG A 256 2.60 -23.93 -11.88
CA ARG A 256 2.75 -22.92 -12.92
C ARG A 256 1.36 -22.43 -13.34
N GLY A 257 1.09 -21.15 -13.14
CA GLY A 257 -0.18 -20.53 -13.49
C GLY A 257 -1.27 -20.69 -12.42
N THR A 258 -1.08 -20.10 -11.24
CA THR A 258 -2.20 -19.62 -10.39
C THR A 258 -3.19 -18.72 -11.16
N GLY A 259 -2.82 -18.31 -12.38
CA GLY A 259 -3.61 -17.58 -13.35
C GLY A 259 -3.30 -16.08 -13.35
N SER A 260 -2.52 -15.59 -12.38
CA SER A 260 -2.40 -14.16 -12.12
C SER A 260 -1.01 -13.73 -11.59
N PRO A 261 -0.31 -12.81 -12.28
CA PRO A 261 0.93 -12.20 -11.79
C PRO A 261 0.77 -11.46 -10.45
N TRP A 262 -0.41 -10.89 -10.17
CA TRP A 262 -0.64 -10.11 -8.95
C TRP A 262 -0.90 -10.97 -7.73
N VAL A 263 -1.51 -12.15 -7.89
CA VAL A 263 -1.68 -13.12 -6.78
C VAL A 263 -0.33 -13.72 -6.40
N ASP A 264 0.53 -14.01 -7.38
CA ASP A 264 1.88 -14.50 -7.10
C ASP A 264 2.73 -13.43 -6.39
N ALA A 265 2.67 -12.17 -6.85
CA ALA A 265 3.34 -11.05 -6.19
C ALA A 265 2.84 -10.83 -4.74
N GLN A 266 1.53 -10.94 -4.51
CA GLN A 266 0.93 -10.88 -3.18
C GLN A 266 1.47 -11.99 -2.28
N ALA A 267 1.54 -13.24 -2.76
CA ALA A 267 2.02 -14.36 -1.97
C ALA A 267 3.50 -14.20 -1.58
N MET A 268 4.34 -13.67 -2.48
CA MET A 268 5.75 -13.35 -2.16
C MET A 268 5.84 -12.30 -1.07
N ARG A 269 5.11 -11.20 -1.23
CA ARG A 269 5.09 -10.11 -0.25
C ARG A 269 4.70 -10.63 1.13
N LEU A 270 3.57 -11.35 1.21
CA LEU A 270 3.09 -11.92 2.47
C LEU A 270 4.10 -12.87 3.12
N ALA A 271 4.80 -13.71 2.35
CA ALA A 271 5.82 -14.61 2.88
C ALA A 271 7.05 -13.86 3.43
N ARG A 272 7.46 -12.77 2.77
CA ARG A 272 8.53 -11.89 3.25
C ARG A 272 8.11 -11.16 4.53
N GLU A 273 6.92 -10.58 4.52
CA GLU A 273 6.35 -9.89 5.68
C GLU A 273 6.17 -10.83 6.88
N GLU A 274 5.75 -12.09 6.65
CA GLU A 274 5.68 -13.12 7.68
C GLU A 274 7.05 -13.40 8.30
N THR A 275 8.09 -13.51 7.46
CA THR A 275 9.48 -13.68 7.93
C THR A 275 9.92 -12.50 8.78
N GLU A 276 9.56 -11.28 8.37
CA GLU A 276 9.89 -10.06 9.10
C GLU A 276 9.14 -9.96 10.43
N VAL A 277 7.85 -10.33 10.45
CA VAL A 277 7.08 -10.42 11.70
C VAL A 277 7.73 -11.43 12.64
N HIS A 278 8.05 -12.63 12.14
CA HIS A 278 8.72 -13.67 12.94
C HIS A 278 10.06 -13.19 13.50
N ARG A 279 10.84 -12.43 12.73
CA ARG A 279 12.10 -11.82 13.19
C ARG A 279 11.90 -10.84 14.35
N ILE A 280 10.81 -10.08 14.36
CA ILE A 280 10.56 -9.02 15.36
C ILE A 280 9.86 -9.56 16.61
N VAL A 281 8.88 -10.45 16.44
CA VAL A 281 8.00 -10.90 17.52
C VAL A 281 7.92 -12.42 17.69
N GLY A 282 8.54 -13.22 16.82
CA GLY A 282 8.32 -14.67 16.69
C GLY A 282 8.28 -15.44 18.02
N ASP A 283 9.39 -15.45 18.76
CA ASP A 283 9.45 -16.21 20.02
C ASP A 283 8.48 -15.64 21.07
N VAL A 284 8.36 -14.31 21.14
CA VAL A 284 7.57 -13.63 22.18
C VAL A 284 6.06 -13.73 21.91
N ALA A 285 5.63 -13.83 20.66
CA ALA A 285 4.23 -13.95 20.26
C ALA A 285 3.62 -15.27 20.78
N SER A 286 4.43 -16.32 20.79
CA SER A 286 4.03 -17.64 21.28
C SER A 286 3.82 -17.67 22.80
N GLU A 287 4.54 -16.81 23.55
CA GLU A 287 4.49 -16.71 25.01
C GLU A 287 3.35 -15.83 25.53
N LEU A 288 2.63 -15.11 24.66
CA LEU A 288 1.57 -14.22 25.09
C LEU A 288 0.44 -14.98 25.82
N PRO A 289 -0.02 -14.46 26.97
CA PRO A 289 -1.12 -15.06 27.70
C PRO A 289 -2.40 -15.00 26.87
N ARG A 290 -3.13 -16.11 26.86
CA ARG A 290 -4.45 -16.21 26.22
C ARG A 290 -5.53 -15.99 27.26
N PHE A 291 -6.47 -15.10 26.97
CA PHE A 291 -7.58 -14.77 27.85
C PHE A 291 -8.86 -15.48 27.39
N ASN A 292 -9.75 -15.76 28.34
CA ASN A 292 -11.06 -16.32 27.99
C ASN A 292 -11.97 -15.27 27.34
N TRP A 293 -12.97 -15.75 26.61
CA TRP A 293 -13.89 -14.91 25.85
C TRP A 293 -14.58 -13.83 26.70
N ASP A 294 -15.12 -14.18 27.87
CA ASP A 294 -15.87 -13.22 28.69
C ASP A 294 -15.01 -12.03 29.12
N ARG A 295 -13.74 -12.28 29.41
CA ARG A 295 -12.79 -11.23 29.76
C ARG A 295 -12.41 -10.35 28.57
N LEU A 296 -12.19 -10.96 27.42
CA LEU A 296 -11.88 -10.25 26.17
C LEU A 296 -13.05 -9.40 25.73
N ARG A 297 -14.26 -9.96 25.74
CA ARG A 297 -15.50 -9.25 25.45
C ARG A 297 -15.70 -8.07 26.39
N ALA A 298 -15.53 -8.26 27.70
CA ALA A 298 -15.67 -7.17 28.66
C ALA A 298 -14.68 -6.03 28.37
N GLN A 299 -13.42 -6.37 28.06
CA GLN A 299 -12.41 -5.37 27.71
C GLN A 299 -12.71 -4.66 26.38
N ALA A 300 -13.21 -5.39 25.39
CA ALA A 300 -13.62 -4.81 24.11
C ALA A 300 -14.80 -3.84 24.29
N GLU A 301 -15.86 -4.25 25.01
CA GLU A 301 -17.03 -3.42 25.28
C GLU A 301 -16.66 -2.15 26.09
N GLU A 302 -15.77 -2.25 27.08
CA GLU A 302 -15.23 -1.09 27.82
C GLU A 302 -14.53 -0.08 26.89
N ASN A 303 -13.86 -0.57 25.84
CA ASN A 303 -13.10 0.25 24.91
C ASN A 303 -13.88 0.69 23.66
N LYS A 304 -15.10 0.19 23.45
CA LYS A 304 -15.87 0.40 22.21
C LYS A 304 -16.01 1.88 21.83
N ALA A 305 -16.37 2.73 22.79
CA ALA A 305 -16.55 4.16 22.55
C ALA A 305 -15.23 4.88 22.26
N TYR A 306 -14.16 4.47 22.94
CA TYR A 306 -12.80 4.98 22.72
C TYR A 306 -12.30 4.64 21.31
N ASP A 307 -12.49 3.39 20.91
CA ASP A 307 -12.11 2.86 19.61
C ASP A 307 -12.91 3.50 18.47
N ALA A 308 -14.23 3.64 18.63
CA ALA A 308 -15.10 4.27 17.63
C ALA A 308 -14.68 5.72 17.35
N TYR A 309 -14.38 6.49 18.39
CA TYR A 309 -13.90 7.87 18.25
C TYR A 309 -12.58 7.93 17.49
N HIS A 310 -11.57 7.16 17.92
CA HIS A 310 -10.25 7.22 17.30
C HIS A 310 -10.26 6.68 15.87
N SER A 311 -10.94 5.56 15.63
CA SER A 311 -11.03 4.92 14.33
C SER A 311 -11.72 5.82 13.30
N THR A 312 -12.80 6.51 13.66
CA THR A 312 -13.47 7.46 12.74
C THR A 312 -12.67 8.76 12.57
N THR A 313 -12.08 9.30 13.64
CA THR A 313 -11.22 10.50 13.56
C THR A 313 -10.00 10.27 12.66
N MET A 314 -9.44 9.06 12.68
CA MET A 314 -8.36 8.63 11.78
C MET A 314 -8.76 8.57 10.30
N GLU A 315 -10.05 8.59 9.96
CA GLU A 315 -10.50 8.70 8.57
C GLU A 315 -10.81 10.16 8.18
N GLY A 316 -10.73 11.10 9.12
CA GLY A 316 -10.94 12.52 8.86
C GLY A 316 -12.28 13.07 9.36
N TYR A 317 -13.16 12.23 9.91
CA TYR A 317 -14.38 12.70 10.56
C TYR A 317 -14.04 13.60 11.76
N ARG A 318 -14.88 14.61 12.00
CA ARG A 318 -14.71 15.60 13.07
C ARG A 318 -15.97 15.62 13.91
N ILE A 319 -15.86 15.12 15.13
CA ILE A 319 -16.94 15.04 16.11
C ILE A 319 -16.32 15.12 17.51
N SER A 320 -17.04 15.67 18.49
CA SER A 320 -16.52 15.70 19.86
C SER A 320 -16.55 14.29 20.47
N ARG A 321 -15.69 14.06 21.46
CA ARG A 321 -15.67 12.79 22.18
C ARG A 321 -16.98 12.53 22.91
N GLU A 322 -17.59 13.56 23.47
CA GLU A 322 -18.88 13.46 24.17
C GLU A 322 -19.99 12.97 23.23
N ILE A 323 -20.10 13.55 22.04
CA ILE A 323 -21.13 13.15 21.06
C ILE A 323 -20.84 11.74 20.53
N SER A 324 -19.58 11.42 20.21
CA SER A 324 -19.19 10.08 19.76
C SER A 324 -19.54 9.00 20.79
N ASP A 325 -19.25 9.26 22.07
CA ASP A 325 -19.56 8.34 23.15
C ASP A 325 -21.08 8.18 23.35
N ALA A 326 -21.84 9.27 23.28
CA ALA A 326 -23.30 9.23 23.37
C ALA A 326 -23.92 8.38 22.25
N ILE A 327 -23.44 8.51 21.01
CA ILE A 327 -23.87 7.67 19.87
C ILE A 327 -23.61 6.19 20.17
N VAL A 328 -22.40 5.86 20.64
CA VAL A 328 -22.01 4.46 20.92
C VAL A 328 -22.89 3.85 22.02
N ARG A 329 -23.29 4.65 23.02
CA ARG A 329 -24.13 4.23 24.14
C ARG A 329 -25.64 4.28 23.84
N GLY A 330 -26.05 4.89 22.72
CA GLY A 330 -27.46 5.14 22.42
C GLY A 330 -28.10 6.18 23.33
N GLU A 331 -27.30 7.13 23.84
CA GLU A 331 -27.73 8.23 24.70
C GLU A 331 -28.23 9.42 23.85
N PRO A 332 -29.09 10.30 24.41
CA PRO A 332 -29.48 11.55 23.75
C PRO A 332 -28.27 12.40 23.38
N LEU A 333 -28.26 12.94 22.16
CA LEU A 333 -27.16 13.78 21.67
C LEU A 333 -27.28 15.21 22.22
N PRO A 334 -26.25 15.77 22.87
CA PRO A 334 -26.22 17.18 23.22
C PRO A 334 -26.12 18.00 21.93
N ASP A 335 -27.17 18.75 21.62
CA ASP A 335 -27.31 19.56 20.41
C ASP A 335 -26.97 18.77 19.12
N GLY A 336 -27.70 17.66 18.87
CA GLY A 336 -27.49 16.70 17.75
C GLY A 336 -27.16 17.30 16.37
N PRO A 337 -26.79 16.51 15.35
CA PRO A 337 -26.14 17.02 14.14
C PRO A 337 -26.75 18.30 13.55
N GLN A 338 -25.97 19.39 13.57
CA GLN A 338 -26.43 20.73 13.18
C GLN A 338 -26.24 21.01 11.69
N ASP A 339 -25.40 20.22 11.04
CA ASP A 339 -25.10 20.34 9.62
C ASP A 339 -24.84 18.96 8.98
N ARG A 340 -24.69 18.94 7.66
CA ARG A 340 -24.43 17.71 6.92
C ARG A 340 -23.12 17.02 7.36
N LYS A 341 -22.06 17.78 7.68
CA LYS A 341 -20.75 17.20 8.04
C LYS A 341 -20.79 16.50 9.40
N THR A 342 -21.44 17.12 10.37
CA THR A 342 -21.67 16.55 11.70
C THR A 342 -22.60 15.34 11.63
N LEU A 343 -23.58 15.35 10.71
CA LEU A 343 -24.43 14.19 10.46
C LEU A 343 -23.65 13.03 9.81
N GLU A 344 -22.80 13.31 8.82
CA GLU A 344 -21.89 12.33 8.20
C GLU A 344 -20.95 11.72 9.25
N ALA A 345 -20.37 12.54 10.12
CA ALA A 345 -19.53 12.06 11.23
C ALA A 345 -20.31 11.20 12.23
N ALA A 346 -21.54 11.59 12.58
CA ALA A 346 -22.39 10.82 13.48
C ALA A 346 -22.75 9.45 12.89
N MET A 347 -23.13 9.40 11.60
CA MET A 347 -23.43 8.13 10.91
C MET A 347 -22.19 7.25 10.76
N ALA A 348 -21.00 7.83 10.56
CA ALA A 348 -19.75 7.09 10.54
C ALA A 348 -19.44 6.43 11.90
N VAL A 349 -19.71 7.12 13.03
CA VAL A 349 -19.56 6.55 14.38
C VAL A 349 -20.61 5.46 14.63
N GLN A 350 -21.85 5.69 14.23
CA GLN A 350 -22.94 4.71 14.37
C GLN A 350 -22.64 3.44 13.56
N GLY A 351 -22.25 3.58 12.29
CA GLY A 351 -21.88 2.45 11.43
C GLY A 351 -20.71 1.66 12.00
N TYR A 352 -19.68 2.35 12.50
CA TYR A 352 -18.57 1.68 13.18
C TYR A 352 -19.04 0.91 14.42
N THR A 353 -19.96 1.48 15.19
CA THR A 353 -20.55 0.86 16.39
C THR A 353 -21.32 -0.42 16.06
N VAL A 354 -22.02 -0.46 14.92
CA VAL A 354 -22.72 -1.66 14.42
C VAL A 354 -21.71 -2.70 13.96
N ALA A 355 -20.75 -2.33 13.12
CA ALA A 355 -19.71 -3.24 12.62
C ALA A 355 -18.85 -3.83 13.76
N TYR A 356 -18.58 -3.05 14.81
CA TYR A 356 -17.93 -3.53 16.03
C TYR A 356 -18.72 -4.68 16.68
N GLY A 357 -20.05 -4.56 16.76
CA GLY A 357 -20.93 -5.61 17.28
C GLY A 357 -20.84 -6.89 16.45
N VAL A 358 -20.80 -6.77 15.12
CA VAL A 358 -20.59 -7.90 14.20
C VAL A 358 -19.26 -8.59 14.50
N ILE A 359 -18.17 -7.85 14.72
CA ILE A 359 -16.88 -8.44 15.11
C ILE A 359 -16.98 -9.24 16.41
N LEU A 360 -17.62 -8.73 17.44
CA LEU A 360 -17.76 -9.47 18.70
C LEU A 360 -18.55 -10.77 18.52
N GLU A 361 -19.60 -10.74 17.71
CA GLU A 361 -20.40 -11.93 17.42
C GLU A 361 -19.62 -12.98 16.63
N ARG A 362 -18.93 -12.54 15.56
CA ARG A 362 -18.13 -13.38 14.65
C ARG A 362 -16.89 -13.94 15.35
N ALA A 363 -16.22 -13.14 16.18
CA ALA A 363 -15.07 -13.56 16.96
C ALA A 363 -15.44 -14.62 18.02
N ARG A 364 -16.62 -14.52 18.64
CA ARG A 364 -17.13 -15.54 19.58
C ARG A 364 -17.27 -16.91 18.91
N ARG A 365 -17.77 -16.91 17.66
CA ARG A 365 -17.95 -18.11 16.84
C ARG A 365 -16.64 -18.62 16.25
N LYS A 366 -15.58 -17.80 16.28
CA LYS A 366 -14.30 -18.03 15.61
C LYS A 366 -14.47 -18.22 14.11
N ASP A 367 -15.36 -17.42 13.53
CA ASP A 367 -15.56 -17.41 12.08
C ASP A 367 -14.25 -17.05 11.37
N ALA A 368 -14.07 -17.53 10.13
CA ALA A 368 -12.90 -17.20 9.33
C ALA A 368 -12.94 -15.73 8.88
N VAL A 369 -11.77 -15.17 8.54
CA VAL A 369 -11.71 -13.90 7.80
C VAL A 369 -11.89 -14.23 6.32
N ASP A 370 -13.14 -14.11 5.86
CA ASP A 370 -13.54 -14.36 4.47
C ASP A 370 -14.28 -13.16 3.85
N SER A 371 -14.56 -13.23 2.54
CA SER A 371 -15.33 -12.22 1.82
C SER A 371 -16.67 -11.94 2.48
N ALA A 372 -17.35 -12.97 3.02
CA ALA A 372 -18.65 -12.80 3.64
C ALA A 372 -18.56 -11.91 4.89
N LEU A 373 -17.63 -12.19 5.80
CA LEU A 373 -17.37 -11.34 6.96
C LEU A 373 -17.04 -9.91 6.54
N ILE A 374 -16.17 -9.75 5.54
CA ILE A 374 -15.71 -8.42 5.11
C ILE A 374 -16.83 -7.60 4.50
N LEU A 375 -17.68 -8.21 3.67
CA LEU A 375 -18.84 -7.56 3.06
C LEU A 375 -19.91 -7.23 4.10
N ASP A 376 -20.18 -8.13 5.05
CA ASP A 376 -21.09 -7.86 6.18
C ASP A 376 -20.62 -6.66 7.01
N LEU A 377 -19.32 -6.58 7.28
CA LEU A 377 -18.75 -5.45 8.03
C LEU A 377 -18.83 -4.15 7.25
N HIS A 378 -18.58 -4.18 5.94
CA HIS A 378 -18.71 -3.01 5.08
C HIS A 378 -20.18 -2.54 5.05
N GLU A 379 -21.13 -3.46 4.91
CA GLU A 379 -22.54 -3.15 4.97
C GLU A 379 -22.92 -2.52 6.32
N ALA A 380 -22.53 -3.14 7.43
CA ALA A 380 -22.76 -2.62 8.78
C ALA A 380 -22.16 -1.22 8.98
N LEU A 381 -21.00 -0.97 8.39
CA LEU A 381 -20.29 0.31 8.49
C LEU A 381 -21.00 1.45 7.76
N PHE A 382 -21.65 1.17 6.62
CA PHE A 382 -22.23 2.21 5.76
C PHE A 382 -23.76 2.25 5.76
N ARG A 383 -24.45 1.21 6.24
CA ARG A 383 -25.91 1.17 6.33
C ARG A 383 -26.50 2.41 7.02
N PRO A 384 -25.98 2.90 8.16
CA PRO A 384 -26.50 4.13 8.78
C PRO A 384 -26.40 5.37 7.88
N SER A 385 -25.31 5.52 7.11
CA SER A 385 -25.17 6.63 6.16
C SER A 385 -26.14 6.51 4.98
N VAL A 386 -26.44 5.29 4.53
CA VAL A 386 -27.44 5.03 3.48
C VAL A 386 -28.85 5.33 3.98
N ASP A 387 -29.19 4.84 5.16
CA ASP A 387 -30.51 5.05 5.77
C ASP A 387 -30.77 6.54 6.07
N ALA A 388 -29.71 7.30 6.38
CA ALA A 388 -29.75 8.76 6.54
C ALA A 388 -29.75 9.55 5.21
N GLY A 389 -29.71 8.88 4.05
CA GLY A 389 -29.67 9.53 2.73
C GLY A 389 -28.37 10.27 2.40
N LEU A 390 -27.28 9.95 3.12
CA LEU A 390 -25.96 10.55 2.91
C LEU A 390 -25.13 9.82 1.86
N ALA A 391 -25.41 8.53 1.66
CA ALA A 391 -24.79 7.66 0.67
C ALA A 391 -25.86 6.92 -0.14
N ASP A 392 -25.54 6.59 -1.39
CA ASP A 392 -26.40 5.73 -2.21
C ASP A 392 -26.31 4.29 -1.71
N THR A 393 -27.43 3.55 -1.77
CA THR A 393 -27.46 2.08 -1.65
C THR A 393 -26.42 1.37 -2.52
N ALA A 394 -26.04 1.96 -3.67
CA ALA A 394 -24.97 1.48 -4.52
C ALA A 394 -23.61 1.42 -3.81
N ALA A 395 -23.39 2.23 -2.77
CA ALA A 395 -22.18 2.18 -1.95
C ALA A 395 -22.02 0.85 -1.22
N LEU A 396 -23.11 0.10 -0.97
CA LEU A 396 -23.07 -1.21 -0.31
C LEU A 396 -22.73 -2.36 -1.28
N ARG A 397 -22.53 -2.07 -2.57
CA ARG A 397 -22.31 -3.10 -3.60
C ARG A 397 -20.87 -3.59 -3.62
N GLY A 398 -20.60 -4.68 -2.91
CA GLY A 398 -19.43 -5.53 -3.13
C GLY A 398 -18.09 -4.78 -3.16
N TRP A 399 -17.14 -5.32 -3.91
CA TRP A 399 -15.85 -4.66 -4.16
C TRP A 399 -15.98 -3.48 -5.11
N ARG A 400 -15.09 -2.49 -4.97
CA ARG A 400 -15.03 -1.36 -5.90
C ARG A 400 -14.81 -1.83 -7.33
N GLN A 401 -15.46 -1.14 -8.27
CA GLN A 401 -15.30 -1.37 -9.71
C GLN A 401 -14.36 -0.34 -10.36
N ASP A 402 -14.13 0.77 -9.66
CA ASP A 402 -13.32 1.88 -10.13
C ASP A 402 -11.95 1.94 -9.44
N ARG A 403 -11.05 2.73 -10.04
CA ARG A 403 -9.73 3.01 -9.48
C ARG A 403 -9.85 4.00 -8.35
N VAL A 404 -8.95 3.89 -7.38
CA VAL A 404 -8.87 4.80 -6.24
C VAL A 404 -7.44 5.31 -6.10
N GLY A 405 -7.32 6.61 -5.80
CA GLY A 405 -6.06 7.25 -5.44
C GLY A 405 -6.11 7.64 -3.97
N LEU A 406 -5.02 7.40 -3.26
CA LEU A 406 -4.89 7.78 -1.86
C LEU A 406 -4.23 9.16 -1.78
N GLN A 407 -5.01 10.19 -1.48
CA GLN A 407 -4.51 11.57 -1.48
C GLN A 407 -3.35 11.73 -0.51
N GLY A 408 -2.19 12.17 -1.03
CA GLY A 408 -0.99 12.38 -0.22
C GLY A 408 -0.16 11.13 0.06
N TRP A 409 -0.57 9.97 -0.47
CA TRP A 409 0.17 8.71 -0.36
C TRP A 409 0.95 8.41 -1.64
N ARG A 410 2.12 7.79 -1.48
CA ARG A 410 2.88 7.19 -2.57
C ARG A 410 2.24 5.89 -3.05
N TYR A 411 1.61 5.14 -2.15
CA TYR A 411 1.03 3.86 -2.53
C TYR A 411 -0.16 4.05 -3.48
N VAL A 412 -0.15 3.30 -4.59
CA VAL A 412 -1.27 3.23 -5.53
C VAL A 412 -1.94 1.86 -5.39
N PRO A 413 -3.19 1.80 -4.90
CA PRO A 413 -3.91 0.53 -4.79
C PRO A 413 -4.05 -0.19 -6.14
N PRO A 414 -4.18 -1.53 -6.12
CA PRO A 414 -4.27 -2.33 -7.33
C PRO A 414 -5.47 -1.94 -8.19
N ASN A 415 -5.44 -2.28 -9.48
CA ASN A 415 -6.61 -2.13 -10.35
C ASN A 415 -7.82 -2.88 -9.76
N ALA A 416 -9.02 -2.29 -9.84
CA ALA A 416 -10.26 -2.90 -9.33
C ALA A 416 -10.48 -4.33 -9.85
N LYS A 417 -10.11 -4.61 -11.10
CA LYS A 417 -10.20 -5.95 -11.70
C LYS A 417 -9.38 -7.02 -10.98
N LYS A 418 -8.33 -6.62 -10.25
CA LYS A 418 -7.46 -7.52 -9.47
C LYS A 418 -7.99 -7.78 -8.06
N VAL A 419 -8.90 -6.94 -7.56
CA VAL A 419 -9.38 -6.98 -6.17
C VAL A 419 -9.99 -8.34 -5.79
N PRO A 420 -10.89 -8.96 -6.58
CA PRO A 420 -11.46 -10.26 -6.23
C PRO A 420 -10.40 -11.34 -6.00
N ASP A 421 -9.42 -11.44 -6.89
CA ASP A 421 -8.34 -12.44 -6.79
C ASP A 421 -7.45 -12.20 -5.57
N LEU A 422 -7.11 -10.94 -5.32
CA LEU A 422 -6.29 -10.53 -4.18
C LEU A 422 -7.02 -10.76 -2.85
N MET A 423 -8.32 -10.49 -2.79
CA MET A 423 -9.14 -10.83 -1.62
C MET A 423 -9.14 -12.34 -1.39
N GLY A 424 -9.33 -13.15 -2.43
CA GLY A 424 -9.21 -14.61 -2.30
C GLY A 424 -7.82 -15.06 -1.82
N GLY A 425 -6.75 -14.34 -2.19
CA GLY A 425 -5.41 -14.58 -1.64
C GLY A 425 -5.29 -14.24 -0.16
N LEU A 426 -5.86 -13.12 0.28
CA LEU A 426 -5.95 -12.75 1.69
C LEU A 426 -6.73 -13.79 2.50
N GLU A 427 -7.85 -14.31 2.00
CA GLU A 427 -8.62 -15.35 2.67
C GLU A 427 -7.82 -16.63 2.86
N ARG A 428 -7.14 -17.10 1.81
CA ARG A 428 -6.26 -18.27 1.89
C ARG A 428 -5.15 -18.06 2.91
N PHE A 429 -4.55 -16.87 2.93
CA PHE A 429 -3.54 -16.51 3.92
C PHE A 429 -4.14 -16.53 5.34
N ALA A 430 -5.28 -15.89 5.55
CA ALA A 430 -5.94 -15.80 6.85
C ALA A 430 -6.42 -17.16 7.38
N ALA A 431 -6.71 -18.12 6.49
CA ALA A 431 -7.14 -19.48 6.82
C ALA A 431 -5.99 -20.45 7.16
N ARG A 432 -4.73 -20.06 6.94
CA ARG A 432 -3.56 -20.88 7.26
C ARG A 432 -3.53 -21.29 8.73
N ASN A 433 -3.18 -22.54 9.02
CA ASN A 433 -3.12 -23.06 10.40
C ASN A 433 -1.71 -22.98 11.01
N ASP A 434 -0.70 -22.76 10.18
CA ASP A 434 0.72 -22.64 10.55
C ASP A 434 1.11 -21.21 10.98
N LEU A 435 0.26 -20.22 10.71
CA LEU A 435 0.48 -18.84 11.15
C LEU A 435 0.23 -18.69 12.65
N ASP A 436 1.22 -18.12 13.35
CA ASP A 436 0.98 -17.67 14.71
C ASP A 436 -0.10 -16.56 14.72
N PRO A 437 -0.90 -16.46 15.79
CA PRO A 437 -2.08 -15.61 15.74
C PRO A 437 -1.77 -14.11 15.68
N LEU A 438 -0.61 -13.69 16.17
CA LEU A 438 -0.21 -12.28 16.10
C LEU A 438 0.15 -11.91 14.66
N THR A 439 0.98 -12.73 14.00
CA THR A 439 1.30 -12.58 12.57
C THR A 439 0.04 -12.53 11.72
N ARG A 440 -0.91 -13.42 11.96
CA ARG A 440 -2.20 -13.41 11.27
C ARG A 440 -2.92 -12.06 11.43
N ALA A 441 -3.04 -11.54 12.66
CA ALA A 441 -3.74 -10.29 12.90
C ALA A 441 -3.06 -9.08 12.24
N LEU A 442 -1.73 -9.00 12.33
CA LEU A 442 -0.95 -7.90 11.76
C LEU A 442 -1.02 -7.91 10.23
N LEU A 443 -0.80 -9.07 9.60
CA LEU A 443 -0.74 -9.17 8.15
C LEU A 443 -2.12 -9.19 7.49
N VAL A 444 -3.17 -9.69 8.16
CA VAL A 444 -4.56 -9.50 7.68
C VAL A 444 -4.90 -8.02 7.60
N HIS A 445 -4.54 -7.23 8.62
CA HIS A 445 -4.73 -5.78 8.56
C HIS A 445 -3.97 -5.16 7.39
N LEU A 446 -2.65 -5.37 7.34
CA LEU A 446 -1.77 -4.74 6.36
C LEU A 446 -2.17 -5.10 4.93
N GLU A 447 -2.45 -6.36 4.68
CA GLU A 447 -2.84 -6.84 3.36
C GLU A 447 -4.21 -6.29 2.95
N PHE A 448 -5.19 -6.28 3.84
CA PHE A 448 -6.51 -5.74 3.55
C PHE A 448 -6.45 -4.25 3.13
N VAL A 449 -5.72 -3.42 3.88
CA VAL A 449 -5.58 -1.99 3.54
C VAL A 449 -4.72 -1.75 2.29
N THR A 450 -3.85 -2.70 1.95
CA THR A 450 -3.03 -2.71 0.72
C THR A 450 -3.87 -3.06 -0.50
N ILE A 451 -4.74 -4.07 -0.43
CA ILE A 451 -5.70 -4.39 -1.50
C ILE A 451 -6.66 -3.20 -1.73
N HIS A 452 -7.05 -2.53 -0.64
CA HIS A 452 -7.96 -1.39 -0.64
C HIS A 452 -9.26 -1.68 -1.40
N PRO A 453 -10.05 -2.70 -0.98
CA PRO A 453 -11.12 -3.26 -1.79
C PRO A 453 -12.37 -2.38 -1.96
N PHE A 454 -12.52 -1.31 -1.16
CA PHE A 454 -13.70 -0.43 -1.19
C PHE A 454 -13.35 1.01 -1.56
N MET A 455 -14.37 1.82 -1.89
CA MET A 455 -14.21 3.27 -2.15
C MET A 455 -13.96 4.07 -0.87
N ASP A 456 -14.50 3.63 0.27
CA ASP A 456 -14.27 4.18 1.60
C ASP A 456 -14.36 3.04 2.64
N GLY A 457 -13.87 3.27 3.85
CA GLY A 457 -14.00 2.35 4.98
C GLY A 457 -12.83 1.40 5.18
N ASN A 458 -11.89 1.33 4.23
CA ASN A 458 -10.77 0.38 4.27
C ASN A 458 -9.93 0.47 5.56
N GLY A 459 -9.63 1.69 6.04
CA GLY A 459 -8.90 1.86 7.30
C GLY A 459 -9.69 1.34 8.52
N ARG A 460 -10.98 1.69 8.60
CA ARG A 460 -11.89 1.26 9.69
C ARG A 460 -12.06 -0.26 9.71
N LEU A 461 -12.32 -0.85 8.54
CA LEU A 461 -12.46 -2.29 8.38
C LEU A 461 -11.15 -3.04 8.65
N GLY A 462 -10.00 -2.53 8.20
CA GLY A 462 -8.70 -3.12 8.49
C GLY A 462 -8.44 -3.25 10.00
N ARG A 463 -8.76 -2.21 10.78
CA ARG A 463 -8.64 -2.22 12.25
C ARG A 463 -9.64 -3.18 12.90
N LEU A 464 -10.86 -3.29 12.38
CA LEU A 464 -11.86 -4.27 12.84
C LEU A 464 -11.41 -5.71 12.57
N LEU A 465 -10.87 -5.99 11.38
CA LEU A 465 -10.35 -7.30 10.99
C LEU A 465 -9.11 -7.71 11.79
N MET A 466 -8.21 -6.76 12.07
CA MET A 466 -7.10 -6.96 13.00
C MET A 466 -7.61 -7.45 14.35
N ASN A 467 -8.57 -6.72 14.93
CA ASN A 467 -9.12 -7.03 16.25
C ASN A 467 -9.93 -8.33 16.25
N HIS A 468 -10.62 -8.67 15.16
CA HIS A 468 -11.23 -9.97 14.99
C HIS A 468 -10.20 -11.11 15.09
N ALA A 469 -9.09 -10.99 14.36
CA ALA A 469 -8.01 -11.98 14.42
C ALA A 469 -7.37 -12.06 15.82
N LEU A 470 -7.22 -10.93 16.53
CA LEU A 470 -6.75 -10.93 17.92
C LEU A 470 -7.74 -11.64 18.87
N LEU A 471 -9.03 -11.31 18.80
CA LEU A 471 -10.04 -11.89 19.68
C LEU A 471 -10.22 -13.39 19.48
N THR A 472 -10.27 -13.85 18.23
CA THR A 472 -10.34 -15.30 17.89
C THR A 472 -9.12 -16.06 18.40
N ALA A 473 -7.98 -15.38 18.49
CA ALA A 473 -6.73 -15.87 19.04
C ALA A 473 -6.61 -15.76 20.57
N GLY A 474 -7.62 -15.30 21.28
CA GLY A 474 -7.57 -15.12 22.73
C GLY A 474 -6.74 -13.91 23.19
N LEU A 475 -6.46 -12.96 22.31
CA LEU A 475 -5.75 -11.71 22.57
C LEU A 475 -6.71 -10.53 22.66
N PRO A 476 -6.35 -9.46 23.38
CA PRO A 476 -7.25 -8.34 23.63
C PRO A 476 -7.45 -7.42 22.44
N TRP A 477 -8.56 -6.68 22.50
CA TRP A 477 -8.83 -5.58 21.56
C TRP A 477 -7.79 -4.48 21.73
N VAL A 478 -7.30 -3.94 20.61
CA VAL A 478 -6.35 -2.82 20.56
C VAL A 478 -6.94 -1.66 19.79
N THR A 479 -6.85 -0.47 20.40
CA THR A 479 -7.21 0.80 19.78
C THR A 479 -5.96 1.54 19.36
N ILE A 480 -5.93 1.99 18.10
CA ILE A 480 -4.89 2.89 17.59
C ILE A 480 -5.39 4.31 17.76
N ARG A 481 -4.62 5.16 18.46
CA ARG A 481 -5.09 6.51 18.74
C ARG A 481 -4.94 7.43 17.54
N SER A 482 -5.89 8.34 17.38
CA SER A 482 -5.91 9.29 16.25
C SER A 482 -4.79 10.33 16.28
N ASP A 483 -4.19 10.61 17.43
CA ASP A 483 -2.98 11.43 17.55
C ASP A 483 -1.71 10.70 17.07
N GLU A 484 -1.76 9.38 16.94
CA GLU A 484 -0.71 8.53 16.36
C GLU A 484 -0.93 8.25 14.86
N ARG A 485 -1.89 8.96 14.24
CA ARG A 485 -2.24 8.79 12.82
C ARG A 485 -1.04 8.87 11.90
N LEU A 486 -0.17 9.88 12.07
CA LEU A 486 0.98 10.08 11.19
C LEU A 486 2.00 8.94 11.26
N PRO A 487 2.53 8.56 12.44
CA PRO A 487 3.45 7.42 12.51
C PRO A 487 2.82 6.12 12.04
N PHE A 488 1.53 5.87 12.35
CA PHE A 488 0.83 4.67 11.89
C PHE A 488 0.65 4.61 10.36
N PHE A 489 0.21 5.69 9.72
CA PHE A 489 0.04 5.70 8.27
C PHE A 489 1.37 5.64 7.53
N ARG A 490 2.43 6.25 8.08
CA ARG A 490 3.79 6.13 7.51
C ARG A 490 4.33 4.72 7.63
N SER A 491 4.02 3.98 8.69
CA SER A 491 4.48 2.59 8.82
C SER A 491 3.79 1.67 7.81
N ILE A 492 2.50 1.90 7.52
CA ILE A 492 1.77 1.21 6.44
C ILE A 492 2.38 1.57 5.07
N GLU A 493 2.58 2.86 4.78
CA GLU A 493 3.10 3.27 3.46
C GLU A 493 4.51 2.70 3.21
N ARG A 494 5.37 2.62 4.24
CA ARG A 494 6.70 1.99 4.13
C ARG A 494 6.60 0.50 3.79
N ALA A 495 5.67 -0.23 4.40
CA ALA A 495 5.44 -1.62 4.07
C ALA A 495 4.97 -1.79 2.61
N GLN A 496 4.07 -0.90 2.16
CA GLN A 496 3.45 -0.94 0.85
C GLN A 496 4.37 -0.52 -0.31
N VAL A 497 5.25 0.46 -0.09
CA VAL A 497 6.05 1.10 -1.15
C VAL A 497 7.52 0.71 -1.07
N ASP A 498 8.06 0.67 0.16
CA ASP A 498 9.48 0.45 0.41
C ASP A 498 9.78 -0.99 0.81
N ASP A 499 8.74 -1.85 0.83
CA ASP A 499 8.84 -3.27 1.16
C ASP A 499 9.29 -3.53 2.62
N GLU A 500 9.11 -2.54 3.51
CA GLU A 500 9.57 -2.52 4.90
C GLU A 500 8.39 -2.61 5.91
N ALA A 501 7.96 -3.83 6.25
CA ALA A 501 6.88 -4.05 7.21
C ALA A 501 7.29 -3.85 8.68
N GLY A 502 8.59 -3.89 9.01
CA GLY A 502 9.08 -3.83 10.38
C GLY A 502 8.52 -2.68 11.24
N PRO A 503 8.52 -1.42 10.78
CA PRO A 503 7.93 -0.30 11.52
C PRO A 503 6.44 -0.47 11.84
N PHE A 504 5.69 -1.14 10.96
CA PHE A 504 4.26 -1.40 11.19
C PHE A 504 4.08 -2.49 12.26
N VAL A 505 4.88 -3.55 12.17
CA VAL A 505 4.90 -4.64 13.16
C VAL A 505 5.28 -4.10 14.54
N GLU A 506 6.37 -3.33 14.64
CA GLU A 506 6.83 -2.74 15.90
C GLU A 506 5.79 -1.83 16.54
N PHE A 507 5.13 -0.98 15.74
CA PHE A 507 4.09 -0.07 16.20
C PHE A 507 2.91 -0.83 16.84
N LEU A 508 2.34 -1.81 16.11
CA LEU A 508 1.20 -2.56 16.63
C LEU A 508 1.59 -3.53 17.74
N TRP A 509 2.78 -4.11 17.66
CA TRP A 509 3.31 -4.95 18.72
C TRP A 509 3.40 -4.20 20.04
N HIS A 510 3.92 -2.98 20.02
CA HIS A 510 3.99 -2.13 21.21
C HIS A 510 2.61 -1.96 21.86
N LEU A 511 1.60 -1.58 21.08
CA LEU A 511 0.23 -1.41 21.58
C LEU A 511 -0.36 -2.71 22.14
N ILE A 512 -0.20 -3.83 21.41
CA ILE A 512 -0.71 -5.15 21.83
C ILE A 512 -0.11 -5.56 23.18
N ARG A 513 1.21 -5.39 23.36
CA ARG A 513 1.88 -5.71 24.63
C ARG A 513 1.37 -4.89 25.79
N GLU A 514 1.14 -3.60 25.58
CA GLU A 514 0.65 -2.70 26.63
C GLU A 514 -0.73 -3.15 27.11
N VAL A 515 -1.66 -3.39 26.19
CA VAL A 515 -3.01 -3.85 26.53
C VAL A 515 -2.97 -5.23 27.22
N VAL A 516 -2.12 -6.14 26.76
CA VAL A 516 -1.91 -7.45 27.41
C VAL A 516 -1.43 -7.26 28.87
N ARG A 517 -0.40 -6.44 29.10
CA ARG A 517 0.13 -6.16 30.44
C ARG A 517 -0.92 -5.52 31.36
N GLU A 518 -1.70 -4.59 30.84
CA GLU A 518 -2.79 -3.95 31.58
C GLU A 518 -3.82 -4.98 32.05
N LEU A 519 -4.26 -5.85 31.14
CA LEU A 519 -5.15 -6.96 31.46
C LEU A 519 -4.53 -7.85 32.54
N GLU A 520 -3.29 -8.32 32.38
CA GLU A 520 -2.63 -9.14 33.40
C GLU A 520 -2.60 -8.47 34.78
N SER A 521 -2.27 -7.17 34.85
CA SER A 521 -2.22 -6.43 36.11
C SER A 521 -3.58 -6.34 36.83
N ARG A 522 -4.69 -6.22 36.06
CA ARG A 522 -6.06 -6.23 36.60
C ARG A 522 -6.42 -7.59 37.23
N LYS A 523 -5.82 -8.70 36.77
CA LYS A 523 -5.96 -10.04 37.38
C LYS A 523 -5.43 -10.04 38.82
N THR A 524 -4.24 -9.46 39.01
CA THR A 524 -3.52 -9.44 40.30
C THR A 524 -4.19 -8.54 41.34
N ARG A 525 -4.83 -7.43 40.91
CA ARG A 525 -5.59 -6.55 41.82
C ARG A 525 -6.90 -7.18 42.31
N ARG A 526 -7.64 -7.92 41.46
CA ARG A 526 -8.87 -8.65 41.87
C ARG A 526 -8.56 -9.83 42.80
N THR A 527 -7.48 -10.58 42.57
CA THR A 527 -7.08 -11.68 43.48
C THR A 527 -6.63 -11.17 44.85
N ARG A 528 -5.88 -10.06 44.91
CA ARG A 528 -5.52 -9.40 46.19
C ARG A 528 -6.73 -8.86 46.94
N SER A 529 -7.68 -8.19 46.28
CA SER A 529 -8.92 -7.74 46.93
C SER A 529 -9.81 -8.89 47.40
N GLY A 530 -9.89 -9.99 46.66
CA GLY A 530 -10.63 -11.20 47.06
C GLY A 530 -9.98 -11.93 48.24
N ALA A 531 -8.64 -11.94 48.33
CA ALA A 531 -7.89 -12.51 49.44
C ALA A 531 -8.07 -11.68 50.73
N VAL A 532 -8.02 -10.34 50.64
CA VAL A 532 -8.28 -9.43 51.77
C VAL A 532 -9.72 -9.57 52.28
N ARG A 533 -10.69 -9.81 51.38
CA ARG A 533 -12.10 -10.03 51.78
C ARG A 533 -12.35 -11.39 52.43
N ARG A 534 -11.58 -12.44 52.06
CA ARG A 534 -11.62 -13.77 52.71
C ARG A 534 -10.90 -13.82 54.05
N THR A 535 -9.87 -12.99 54.28
CA THR A 535 -9.23 -12.88 55.60
C THR A 535 -10.08 -12.07 56.59
N ALA A 536 -10.89 -11.12 56.12
CA ALA A 536 -11.83 -10.36 56.95
C ALA A 536 -13.10 -11.13 57.35
N SER A 537 -13.42 -12.28 56.74
CA SER A 537 -14.63 -13.06 57.05
C SER A 537 -14.43 -14.18 58.07
N ARG A 538 -13.23 -14.34 58.65
CA ARG A 538 -13.00 -15.24 59.80
C ARG A 538 -13.16 -14.44 61.11
N LYS A 539 -14.39 -14.35 61.62
CA LYS A 539 -14.63 -13.94 63.02
C LYS A 539 -14.01 -14.97 63.98
N PRO A 540 -13.36 -14.56 65.09
CA PRO A 540 -12.99 -15.48 66.15
C PRO A 540 -14.26 -15.97 66.86
N GLY A 541 -14.41 -17.30 66.98
CA GLY A 541 -15.48 -17.90 67.77
C GLY A 541 -15.34 -17.49 69.24
N THR A 542 -16.43 -16.97 69.79
CA THR A 542 -16.62 -16.68 71.21
C THR A 542 -16.58 -17.98 72.01
N ARG A 543 -15.63 -18.08 72.94
CA ARG A 543 -15.71 -19.00 74.09
C ARG A 543 -16.49 -18.29 75.20
N SER A 544 -17.62 -18.87 75.58
CA SER A 544 -18.20 -18.85 76.93
C SER A 544 -19.24 -19.96 77.00
#